data_AF-A0A5A7ML59-F1
#
_entry.id   AF-A0A5A7ML59-F1
#
_cell.length_a   1.000
_cell.length_b   1.000
_cell.length_c   1.000
_cell.angle_alpha   90.00
_cell.angle_beta   90.00
_cell.angle_gamma   90.00
#
_symmetry.space_group_name_H-M   'P 1'
#
loop_
_entity.id
_entity.type
_entity.pdbx_description
1 polymer ?
#
loop_
_entity_poly.entity_id
_entity_poly.type
_entity_poly.pdbx_seq_one_letter_code
_entity_poly.pdbx_strand_id
1 'polypeptide(L)'
;MNCFLWSEKSLLRNQLTAKYEPVQPFLFLSFLKFSGAQVVLDVGANVGIYSLTATLAPSVESIYAFEPDDAAYKELELNVLLNGADSLVKPVCAAVSDSEETLRFGSQAPMAGVNGVVETSIHDLALFVNVKEVNAVRLDSFLELKDKVLGIKIDVEGHELNVIAGAAEVLKNCSSFVQVEHYMGNKLDDALAELGYFRFFAVGYDHYFTNIRNFANSDFVKRAAEHAMTWLVESQSDRWPHGYGINNSLTAVAKVNDGVIEAEVLVEKKFFAEEVEYAFYLMKNGKRVETRWYQDEPSTTFPMVNDAESIEVKCFVRQKNLPEKKVVTGVFIKRPSIGFRAESAVENSYDFSSKYVRFQGEEAVNWLTYPEVDLAHIYQSELKYRRSEVLYFGGDPGALEVAANLVKNGRMGVICMPAQWVSLTKSATHSDSSSLNLRWHPFRTTSTLKNAVACLERQLLNIRCVILRYQFLADIAEDIYSLRALFVRMPAGAIVYADALVNLEFRQSLLTLTSENGLKLEWLNPRSSCVPVEWLTVKQADELKINEADVLDDRGNPWIDEVQVGDERSEAWSHVLRLIPQDGKIVMHLISPCGPGREALLPLDEEETVPRREFSLMRIGSFSEK
;
A
#
# COMPACT_ATOMS: atom_id res chain seq x y z
N MET A 1 -4.99 -7.23 13.45
CA MET A 1 -6.37 -7.65 13.12
C MET A 1 -7.44 -6.89 13.92
N ASN A 2 -7.10 -5.72 14.48
CA ASN A 2 -8.04 -4.87 15.24
C ASN A 2 -9.07 -4.15 14.36
N CYS A 3 -9.13 -4.41 13.04
CA CYS A 3 -10.17 -3.87 12.16
C CYS A 3 -11.51 -4.63 12.24
N PHE A 4 -11.52 -5.82 12.85
CA PHE A 4 -12.71 -6.66 13.00
C PHE A 4 -13.21 -6.68 14.44
N LEU A 5 -14.51 -6.93 14.61
CA LEU A 5 -15.10 -7.31 15.89
C LEU A 5 -14.94 -8.81 16.11
N TRP A 6 -14.68 -9.20 17.35
CA TRP A 6 -14.46 -10.59 17.74
C TRP A 6 -15.21 -10.87 19.03
N SER A 7 -15.76 -12.08 19.17
CA SER A 7 -16.26 -12.54 20.46
C SER A 7 -15.11 -12.63 21.49
N GLU A 8 -15.44 -12.65 22.78
CA GLU A 8 -14.43 -12.78 23.85
C GLU A 8 -13.58 -14.05 23.70
N LYS A 9 -14.22 -15.17 23.34
CA LYS A 9 -13.53 -16.44 23.10
C LYS A 9 -12.61 -16.36 21.87
N SER A 10 -13.09 -15.74 20.80
CA SER A 10 -12.32 -15.56 19.57
C SER A 10 -11.12 -14.64 19.78
N LEU A 11 -11.24 -13.62 20.64
CA LEU A 11 -10.10 -12.76 21.01
C LEU A 11 -8.97 -13.57 21.66
N LEU A 12 -9.29 -14.49 22.59
CA LEU A 12 -8.29 -15.36 23.21
C LEU A 12 -7.62 -16.27 22.17
N ARG A 13 -8.40 -16.83 21.22
CA ARG A 13 -7.84 -17.65 20.15
C ARG A 13 -6.94 -16.82 19.22
N ASN A 14 -7.38 -15.65 18.82
CA ASN A 14 -6.62 -14.74 17.95
C ASN A 14 -5.32 -14.24 18.58
N GLN A 15 -5.23 -14.16 19.92
CA GLN A 15 -3.97 -13.88 20.61
C GLN A 15 -2.92 -14.99 20.39
N LEU A 16 -3.36 -16.25 20.29
CA LEU A 16 -2.47 -17.35 19.95
C LEU A 16 -2.00 -17.23 18.50
N THR A 17 -2.91 -16.96 17.56
CA THR A 17 -2.53 -16.73 16.16
C THR A 17 -1.58 -15.55 16.03
N ALA A 18 -1.82 -14.42 16.72
CA ALA A 18 -0.90 -13.28 16.70
C ALA A 18 0.50 -13.61 17.26
N LYS A 19 0.61 -14.64 18.12
CA LYS A 19 1.87 -15.11 18.69
C LYS A 19 2.63 -16.05 17.75
N TYR A 20 1.94 -17.01 17.13
CA TYR A 20 2.57 -18.04 16.29
C TYR A 20 2.62 -17.66 14.80
N GLU A 21 1.64 -16.89 14.36
CA GLU A 21 1.47 -16.40 12.97
C GLU A 21 1.33 -14.87 12.91
N PRO A 22 2.33 -14.10 13.39
CA PRO A 22 2.22 -12.65 13.47
C PRO A 22 2.11 -11.97 12.11
N VAL A 23 2.63 -12.60 11.05
CA VAL A 23 2.78 -11.99 9.71
C VAL A 23 1.97 -12.72 8.64
N GLN A 24 1.64 -13.99 8.85
CA GLN A 24 1.05 -14.86 7.86
C GLN A 24 -0.35 -14.43 7.39
N PRO A 25 -1.28 -13.95 8.26
CA PRO A 25 -2.55 -13.41 7.78
C PRO A 25 -2.37 -12.22 6.81
N PHE A 26 -1.35 -11.38 7.02
CA PHE A 26 -1.07 -10.25 6.13
C PHE A 26 -0.38 -10.68 4.83
N LEU A 27 0.47 -11.71 4.89
CA LEU A 27 1.05 -12.33 3.69
C LEU A 27 -0.05 -12.96 2.84
N PHE A 28 -0.98 -13.69 3.46
CA PHE A 28 -2.13 -14.27 2.80
C PHE A 28 -2.99 -13.21 2.10
N LEU A 29 -3.37 -12.15 2.82
CA LEU A 29 -4.08 -10.99 2.25
C LEU A 29 -3.34 -10.40 1.04
N SER A 30 -2.03 -10.25 1.16
CA SER A 30 -1.22 -9.69 0.09
C SER A 30 -1.14 -10.62 -1.12
N PHE A 31 -0.95 -11.92 -0.90
CA PHE A 31 -0.90 -12.88 -2.00
C PHE A 31 -2.26 -13.06 -2.69
N LEU A 32 -3.38 -12.98 -1.96
CA LEU A 32 -4.74 -12.87 -2.55
C LEU A 32 -4.82 -11.70 -3.53
N LYS A 33 -4.35 -10.52 -3.12
CA LYS A 33 -4.36 -9.32 -3.96
C LYS A 33 -3.47 -9.48 -5.19
N PHE A 34 -2.26 -9.98 -5.02
CA PHE A 34 -1.29 -10.08 -6.12
C PHE A 34 -1.60 -11.25 -7.09
N SER A 35 -2.29 -12.29 -6.63
CA SER A 35 -2.81 -13.32 -7.51
C SER A 35 -4.07 -12.89 -8.26
N GLY A 36 -4.80 -11.89 -7.75
CA GLY A 36 -6.13 -11.54 -8.23
C GLY A 36 -7.17 -12.59 -7.85
N ALA A 37 -7.04 -13.21 -6.67
CA ALA A 37 -7.94 -14.26 -6.22
C ALA A 37 -9.38 -13.76 -6.11
N GLN A 38 -10.31 -14.55 -6.64
CA GLN A 38 -11.75 -14.27 -6.67
C GLN A 38 -12.51 -15.13 -5.67
N VAL A 39 -12.07 -16.37 -5.48
CA VAL A 39 -12.68 -17.29 -4.52
C VAL A 39 -11.63 -17.72 -3.51
N VAL A 40 -11.99 -17.70 -2.23
CA VAL A 40 -11.12 -18.15 -1.15
C VAL A 40 -11.68 -19.42 -0.51
N LEU A 41 -10.81 -20.41 -0.34
CA LEU A 41 -11.10 -21.62 0.41
C LEU A 41 -10.24 -21.61 1.68
N ASP A 42 -10.87 -21.39 2.83
CA ASP A 42 -10.21 -21.40 4.13
C ASP A 42 -10.50 -22.74 4.81
N VAL A 43 -9.56 -23.69 4.69
CA VAL A 43 -9.72 -25.07 5.14
C VAL A 43 -9.06 -25.23 6.51
N GLY A 44 -9.89 -25.48 7.53
CA GLY A 44 -9.48 -25.35 8.94
C GLY A 44 -9.63 -23.92 9.45
N ALA A 45 -10.74 -23.28 9.10
CA ALA A 45 -10.96 -21.85 9.32
C ALA A 45 -10.95 -21.42 10.80
N ASN A 46 -11.16 -22.37 11.73
CA ASN A 46 -11.25 -22.12 13.17
C ASN A 46 -12.26 -21.00 13.46
N VAL A 47 -11.87 -19.95 14.18
CA VAL A 47 -12.74 -18.79 14.47
C VAL A 47 -12.84 -17.78 13.31
N GLY A 48 -12.24 -18.05 12.14
CA GLY A 48 -12.42 -17.26 10.92
C GLY A 48 -11.41 -16.14 10.69
N ILE A 49 -10.19 -16.27 11.23
CA ILE A 49 -9.18 -15.21 11.15
C ILE A 49 -8.70 -14.93 9.73
N TYR A 50 -8.44 -15.99 8.95
CA TYR A 50 -8.07 -15.90 7.54
C TYR A 50 -9.28 -15.54 6.69
N SER A 51 -10.43 -16.16 6.95
CA SER A 51 -11.70 -15.82 6.30
C SER A 51 -12.06 -14.33 6.38
N LEU A 52 -12.06 -13.72 7.57
CA LEU A 52 -12.34 -12.29 7.70
C LEU A 52 -11.24 -11.45 7.06
N THR A 53 -9.97 -11.82 7.25
CA THR A 53 -8.84 -11.09 6.62
C THR A 53 -8.97 -11.09 5.09
N ALA A 54 -9.40 -12.19 4.48
CA ALA A 54 -9.61 -12.30 3.05
C ALA A 54 -10.69 -11.35 2.50
N THR A 55 -11.65 -10.92 3.32
CA THR A 55 -12.67 -9.91 2.91
C THR A 55 -12.06 -8.56 2.55
N LEU A 56 -10.82 -8.29 2.96
CA LEU A 56 -10.10 -7.05 2.65
C LEU A 56 -9.44 -7.06 1.26
N ALA A 57 -9.41 -8.21 0.58
CA ALA A 57 -8.86 -8.32 -0.76
C ALA A 57 -9.89 -7.86 -1.81
N PRO A 58 -9.59 -6.83 -2.64
CA PRO A 58 -10.59 -6.21 -3.52
C PRO A 58 -11.20 -7.12 -4.58
N SER A 59 -10.46 -8.14 -5.02
CA SER A 59 -10.91 -9.08 -6.06
C SER A 59 -11.75 -10.23 -5.51
N VAL A 60 -11.82 -10.41 -4.18
CA VAL A 60 -12.51 -11.56 -3.56
C VAL A 60 -14.01 -11.35 -3.61
N GLU A 61 -14.68 -12.27 -4.31
CA GLU A 61 -16.12 -12.31 -4.55
C GLU A 61 -16.82 -13.28 -3.58
N SER A 62 -16.13 -14.32 -3.12
CA SER A 62 -16.68 -15.31 -2.19
C SER A 62 -15.60 -16.04 -1.40
N ILE A 63 -15.94 -16.43 -0.18
CA ILE A 63 -15.05 -17.10 0.78
C ILE A 63 -15.83 -18.28 1.37
N TYR A 64 -15.26 -19.48 1.31
CA TYR A 64 -15.82 -20.69 1.90
C TYR A 64 -14.91 -21.14 3.03
N ALA A 65 -15.46 -21.13 4.26
CA ALA A 65 -14.71 -21.32 5.49
C ALA A 65 -15.11 -22.65 6.13
N PHE A 66 -14.26 -23.67 5.98
CA PHE A 66 -14.54 -25.02 6.43
C PHE A 66 -14.00 -25.24 7.86
N GLU A 67 -14.89 -25.57 8.79
CA GLU A 67 -14.53 -25.84 10.18
C GLU A 67 -15.40 -26.98 10.76
N PRO A 68 -14.83 -28.18 11.05
CA PRO A 68 -15.57 -29.32 11.60
C PRO A 68 -15.82 -29.27 13.12
N ASP A 69 -15.09 -28.45 13.90
CA ASP A 69 -15.33 -28.29 15.33
C ASP A 69 -16.55 -27.39 15.59
N ASP A 70 -17.66 -27.96 16.07
CA ASP A 70 -18.91 -27.24 16.35
C ASP A 70 -18.74 -25.97 17.21
N ALA A 71 -17.76 -25.96 18.12
CA ALA A 71 -17.49 -24.78 18.94
C ALA A 71 -16.80 -23.68 18.12
N ALA A 72 -15.74 -24.01 17.40
CA ALA A 72 -15.06 -23.08 16.50
C ALA A 72 -16.00 -22.59 15.37
N TYR A 73 -16.77 -23.48 14.77
CA TYR A 73 -17.75 -23.17 13.74
C TYR A 73 -18.80 -22.15 14.21
N LYS A 74 -19.34 -22.30 15.43
CA LYS A 74 -20.29 -21.32 16.01
C LYS A 74 -19.64 -19.96 16.24
N GLU A 75 -18.39 -19.93 16.67
CA GLU A 75 -17.65 -18.68 16.83
C GLU A 75 -17.36 -18.04 15.46
N LEU A 76 -17.03 -18.83 14.44
CA LEU A 76 -16.88 -18.38 13.05
C LEU A 76 -18.18 -17.74 12.53
N GLU A 77 -19.33 -18.40 12.68
CA GLU A 77 -20.64 -17.83 12.27
C GLU A 77 -20.91 -16.49 12.98
N LEU A 78 -20.67 -16.44 14.29
CA LEU A 78 -20.84 -15.22 15.08
C LEU A 78 -19.89 -14.12 14.58
N ASN A 79 -18.62 -14.44 14.34
CA ASN A 79 -17.63 -13.46 13.89
C ASN A 79 -17.97 -12.93 12.48
N VAL A 80 -18.45 -13.78 11.57
CA VAL A 80 -18.94 -13.34 10.25
C VAL A 80 -20.08 -12.33 10.41
N LEU A 81 -21.07 -12.64 11.26
CA LEU A 81 -22.22 -11.79 11.52
C LEU A 81 -21.83 -10.45 12.18
N LEU A 82 -20.96 -10.50 13.20
CA LEU A 82 -20.44 -9.33 13.91
C LEU A 82 -19.75 -8.36 12.94
N ASN A 83 -19.13 -8.85 11.88
CA ASN A 83 -18.41 -8.04 10.90
C ASN A 83 -19.23 -7.70 9.65
N GLY A 84 -20.49 -8.14 9.54
CA GLY A 84 -21.31 -7.92 8.33
C GLY A 84 -20.69 -8.55 7.08
N ALA A 85 -19.97 -9.65 7.26
CA ALA A 85 -19.23 -10.34 6.21
C ALA A 85 -20.04 -11.49 5.59
N ASP A 86 -21.30 -11.67 5.97
CA ASP A 86 -22.19 -12.77 5.57
C ASP A 86 -22.50 -12.82 4.07
N SER A 87 -22.33 -11.69 3.37
CA SER A 87 -22.45 -11.64 1.91
C SER A 87 -21.24 -12.27 1.17
N LEU A 88 -20.07 -12.29 1.80
CA LEU A 88 -18.83 -12.81 1.21
C LEU A 88 -18.42 -14.15 1.81
N VAL A 89 -18.54 -14.31 3.14
CA VAL A 89 -18.05 -15.46 3.90
C VAL A 89 -19.19 -16.44 4.16
N LYS A 90 -19.01 -17.67 3.72
CA LYS A 90 -19.93 -18.80 3.91
C LYS A 90 -19.25 -19.84 4.82
N PRO A 91 -19.56 -19.85 6.13
CA PRO A 91 -19.15 -20.93 7.01
C PRO A 91 -19.70 -22.29 6.55
N VAL A 92 -18.89 -23.33 6.64
CA VAL A 92 -19.25 -24.71 6.30
C VAL A 92 -18.82 -25.64 7.44
N CYS A 93 -19.78 -26.25 8.13
CA CYS A 93 -19.53 -27.19 9.23
C CYS A 93 -19.16 -28.58 8.71
N ALA A 94 -17.99 -28.71 8.07
CA ALA A 94 -17.48 -29.97 7.52
C ALA A 94 -15.95 -29.99 7.51
N ALA A 95 -15.38 -31.18 7.57
CA ALA A 95 -13.97 -31.39 7.24
C ALA A 95 -13.80 -31.43 5.71
N VAL A 96 -12.62 -31.04 5.22
CA VAL A 96 -12.28 -31.24 3.81
C VAL A 96 -11.35 -32.46 3.72
N SER A 97 -11.62 -33.35 2.78
CA SER A 97 -10.89 -34.61 2.63
C SER A 97 -10.94 -35.14 1.19
N ASP A 98 -10.35 -36.31 0.96
CA ASP A 98 -10.42 -37.06 -0.30
C ASP A 98 -11.67 -37.96 -0.41
N SER A 99 -12.53 -37.95 0.61
CA SER A 99 -13.82 -38.65 0.62
C SER A 99 -14.97 -37.74 1.09
N GLU A 100 -16.20 -38.19 0.82
CA GLU A 100 -17.44 -37.57 1.33
C GLU A 100 -18.03 -38.37 2.51
N GLU A 101 -17.20 -39.21 3.14
CA GLU A 101 -17.62 -40.06 4.26
C GLU A 101 -17.53 -39.31 5.60
N THR A 102 -18.00 -39.94 6.67
CA THR A 102 -17.79 -39.41 8.02
C THR A 102 -16.37 -39.71 8.48
N LEU A 103 -15.72 -38.72 9.08
CA LEU A 103 -14.37 -38.83 9.65
C LEU A 103 -14.43 -38.77 11.17
N ARG A 104 -13.47 -39.44 11.83
CA ARG A 104 -13.29 -39.33 13.27
C ARG A 104 -12.44 -38.10 13.56
N PHE A 105 -13.00 -37.16 14.29
CA PHE A 105 -12.36 -35.91 14.66
C PHE A 105 -12.06 -35.89 16.16
N GLY A 106 -10.77 -35.80 16.48
CA GLY A 106 -10.26 -35.76 17.84
C GLY A 106 -10.20 -34.33 18.35
N SER A 107 -10.56 -34.12 19.62
CA SER A 107 -10.50 -32.81 20.25
C SER A 107 -9.86 -32.90 21.64
N GLN A 108 -8.85 -32.07 21.88
CA GLN A 108 -8.26 -31.89 23.20
C GLN A 108 -9.13 -30.98 24.06
N ALA A 109 -9.55 -29.85 23.49
CA ALA A 109 -10.45 -28.88 24.09
C ALA A 109 -11.19 -28.12 22.97
N PRO A 110 -12.32 -27.46 23.25
CA PRO A 110 -13.01 -26.63 22.25
C PRO A 110 -12.07 -25.60 21.63
N MET A 111 -12.07 -25.48 20.30
CA MET A 111 -11.24 -24.53 19.53
C MET A 111 -9.71 -24.65 19.69
N ALA A 112 -9.20 -25.77 20.23
CA ALA A 112 -7.76 -25.96 20.39
C ALA A 112 -7.06 -26.21 19.05
N GLY A 113 -5.90 -25.57 18.83
CA GLY A 113 -5.01 -25.81 17.67
C GLY A 113 -4.23 -27.12 17.77
N VAL A 114 -4.91 -28.17 18.21
CA VAL A 114 -4.44 -29.56 18.29
C VAL A 114 -5.57 -30.47 17.78
N ASN A 115 -6.81 -29.96 17.70
CA ASN A 115 -7.97 -30.71 17.22
C ASN A 115 -7.79 -31.04 15.73
N GLY A 116 -8.10 -32.28 15.34
CA GLY A 116 -7.85 -32.73 13.97
C GLY A 116 -8.44 -34.10 13.68
N VAL A 117 -8.31 -34.57 12.44
CA VAL A 117 -8.73 -35.91 12.03
C VAL A 117 -7.84 -36.95 12.72
N VAL A 118 -8.44 -37.89 13.45
CA VAL A 118 -7.74 -38.83 14.33
C VAL A 118 -6.73 -39.69 13.56
N GLU A 119 -7.12 -40.18 12.39
CA GLU A 119 -6.33 -41.13 11.60
C GLU A 119 -5.08 -40.52 10.96
N THR A 120 -5.05 -39.20 10.79
CA THR A 120 -3.94 -38.47 10.13
C THR A 120 -3.31 -37.40 11.00
N SER A 121 -3.70 -37.30 12.27
CA SER A 121 -3.20 -36.22 13.14
C SER A 121 -1.69 -36.32 13.35
N ILE A 122 -1.02 -35.16 13.35
CA ILE A 122 0.38 -35.04 13.75
C ILE A 122 0.59 -35.11 15.27
N HIS A 123 -0.49 -35.01 16.05
CA HIS A 123 -0.45 -34.99 17.51
C HIS A 123 -0.67 -36.38 18.11
N ASP A 124 -0.19 -36.60 19.34
CA ASP A 124 -0.42 -37.86 20.05
C ASP A 124 -1.91 -38.05 20.34
N LEU A 125 -2.46 -39.21 19.97
CA LEU A 125 -3.84 -39.60 20.22
C LEU A 125 -4.24 -39.48 21.70
N ALA A 126 -3.28 -39.62 22.63
CA ALA A 126 -3.51 -39.45 24.07
C ALA A 126 -3.89 -38.01 24.47
N LEU A 127 -3.65 -37.02 23.59
CA LEU A 127 -4.05 -35.63 23.82
C LEU A 127 -5.53 -35.40 23.55
N PHE A 128 -6.21 -36.29 22.83
CA PHE A 128 -7.63 -36.19 22.55
C PHE A 128 -8.47 -36.64 23.74
N VAL A 129 -9.25 -35.72 24.26
CA VAL A 129 -10.17 -35.96 25.38
C VAL A 129 -11.54 -36.42 24.87
N ASN A 130 -11.90 -36.04 23.64
CA ASN A 130 -13.12 -36.45 22.97
C ASN A 130 -12.85 -36.82 21.50
N VAL A 131 -13.64 -37.75 20.96
CA VAL A 131 -13.65 -38.08 19.53
C VAL A 131 -15.10 -38.09 19.06
N LYS A 132 -15.39 -37.38 17.98
CA LYS A 132 -16.72 -37.31 17.36
C LYS A 132 -16.65 -37.64 15.87
N GLU A 133 -17.77 -38.00 15.29
CA GLU A 133 -17.91 -38.14 13.84
C GLU A 133 -18.28 -36.78 13.23
N VAL A 134 -17.59 -36.40 12.15
CA VAL A 134 -17.87 -35.18 11.38
C VAL A 134 -18.03 -35.53 9.90
N ASN A 135 -18.88 -34.79 9.19
CA ASN A 135 -19.02 -34.98 7.75
C ASN A 135 -17.77 -34.45 7.04
N ALA A 136 -17.31 -35.17 6.02
CA ALA A 136 -16.29 -34.67 5.10
C ALA A 136 -16.90 -34.27 3.75
N VAL A 137 -16.20 -33.35 3.07
CA VAL A 137 -16.50 -32.94 1.69
C VAL A 137 -15.22 -32.98 0.86
N ARG A 138 -15.37 -33.25 -0.43
CA ARG A 138 -14.29 -33.08 -1.43
C ARG A 138 -14.44 -31.71 -2.08
N LEU A 139 -13.33 -30.98 -2.24
CA LEU A 139 -13.38 -29.69 -2.93
C LEU A 139 -13.75 -29.86 -4.41
N ASP A 140 -13.34 -30.96 -5.03
CA ASP A 140 -13.68 -31.29 -6.43
C ASP A 140 -15.19 -31.39 -6.69
N SER A 141 -15.98 -31.83 -5.71
CA SER A 141 -17.44 -31.97 -5.85
C SER A 141 -18.24 -30.85 -5.16
N PHE A 142 -17.60 -30.02 -4.34
CA PHE A 142 -18.30 -29.02 -3.52
C PHE A 142 -18.78 -27.80 -4.32
N LEU A 143 -17.97 -27.27 -5.23
CA LEU A 143 -18.28 -26.06 -6.01
C LEU A 143 -17.78 -26.13 -7.44
N GLU A 144 -18.54 -25.55 -8.36
CA GLU A 144 -18.07 -25.29 -9.71
C GLU A 144 -17.16 -24.05 -9.70
N LEU A 145 -15.85 -24.28 -9.60
CA LEU A 145 -14.82 -23.24 -9.49
C LEU A 145 -14.09 -22.95 -10.81
N LYS A 146 -14.60 -23.49 -11.91
CA LYS A 146 -13.96 -23.40 -13.22
C LYS A 146 -13.70 -21.94 -13.61
N ASP A 147 -12.51 -21.69 -14.15
CA ASP A 147 -12.06 -20.38 -14.65
C ASP A 147 -11.96 -19.27 -13.59
N LYS A 148 -12.03 -19.60 -12.30
CA LYS A 148 -11.79 -18.67 -11.19
C LYS A 148 -10.34 -18.73 -10.72
N VAL A 149 -9.84 -17.59 -10.26
CA VAL A 149 -8.57 -17.55 -9.51
C VAL A 149 -8.84 -17.84 -8.04
N LEU A 150 -8.15 -18.83 -7.47
CA LEU A 150 -8.36 -19.27 -6.09
C LEU A 150 -7.26 -18.78 -5.15
N GLY A 151 -7.63 -18.45 -3.92
CA GLY A 151 -6.72 -18.38 -2.78
C GLY A 151 -7.09 -19.46 -1.79
N ILE A 152 -6.15 -20.33 -1.43
CA ILE A 152 -6.44 -21.50 -0.59
C ILE A 152 -5.55 -21.45 0.65
N LYS A 153 -6.14 -21.52 1.84
CA LYS A 153 -5.44 -21.79 3.09
C LYS A 153 -5.79 -23.21 3.53
N ILE A 154 -4.78 -23.98 3.93
CA ILE A 154 -4.95 -25.32 4.48
C ILE A 154 -4.23 -25.38 5.82
N ASP A 155 -4.99 -25.65 6.87
CA ASP A 155 -4.56 -25.79 8.26
C ASP A 155 -5.37 -26.89 8.96
N VAL A 156 -4.98 -28.16 8.79
CA VAL A 156 -5.82 -29.30 9.23
C VAL A 156 -5.06 -30.29 10.10
N GLU A 157 -3.97 -29.83 10.71
CA GLU A 157 -3.21 -30.52 11.76
C GLU A 157 -2.81 -31.97 11.35
N GLY A 158 -2.37 -32.15 10.09
CA GLY A 158 -1.86 -33.41 9.55
C GLY A 158 -2.69 -34.03 8.41
N HIS A 159 -3.87 -33.49 8.11
CA HIS A 159 -4.75 -34.00 7.05
C HIS A 159 -4.51 -33.33 5.68
N GLU A 160 -3.41 -32.59 5.49
CA GLU A 160 -3.18 -31.72 4.33
C GLU A 160 -3.13 -32.50 3.02
N LEU A 161 -2.51 -33.69 3.01
CA LEU A 161 -2.40 -34.53 1.81
C LEU A 161 -3.78 -35.01 1.31
N ASN A 162 -4.67 -35.37 2.22
CA ASN A 162 -6.04 -35.79 1.88
C ASN A 162 -6.85 -34.59 1.33
N VAL A 163 -6.66 -33.39 1.89
CA VAL A 163 -7.25 -32.16 1.33
C VAL A 163 -6.79 -31.94 -0.10
N ILE A 164 -5.48 -32.05 -0.38
CA ILE A 164 -4.93 -31.88 -1.74
C ILE A 164 -5.47 -32.96 -2.69
N ALA A 165 -5.55 -34.22 -2.24
CA ALA A 165 -6.09 -35.32 -3.04
C ALA A 165 -7.58 -35.13 -3.37
N GLY A 166 -8.37 -34.61 -2.44
CA GLY A 166 -9.78 -34.26 -2.64
C GLY A 166 -10.03 -32.98 -3.46
N ALA A 167 -8.98 -32.24 -3.79
CA ALA A 167 -9.00 -30.99 -4.55
C ALA A 167 -8.20 -31.06 -5.86
N ALA A 168 -7.81 -32.26 -6.29
CA ALA A 168 -6.87 -32.45 -7.38
C ALA A 168 -7.40 -31.90 -8.71
N GLU A 169 -8.68 -32.06 -9.01
CA GLU A 169 -9.29 -31.53 -10.23
C GLU A 169 -9.38 -30.00 -10.19
N VAL A 170 -9.80 -29.44 -9.06
CA VAL A 170 -9.87 -27.99 -8.86
C VAL A 170 -8.50 -27.34 -8.99
N LEU A 171 -7.48 -27.88 -8.29
CA LEU A 171 -6.12 -27.36 -8.30
C LEU A 171 -5.47 -27.45 -9.69
N LYS A 172 -5.80 -28.48 -10.48
CA LYS A 172 -5.28 -28.65 -11.84
C LYS A 172 -5.92 -27.69 -12.84
N ASN A 173 -7.20 -27.36 -12.65
CA ASN A 173 -7.97 -26.58 -13.62
C ASN A 173 -8.05 -25.07 -13.29
N CYS A 174 -7.71 -24.67 -12.07
CA CYS A 174 -7.78 -23.28 -11.63
C CYS A 174 -6.40 -22.69 -11.43
N SER A 175 -6.25 -21.39 -11.75
CA SER A 175 -5.09 -20.62 -11.28
C SER A 175 -5.25 -20.38 -9.79
N SER A 176 -4.25 -20.71 -8.98
CA SER A 176 -4.34 -20.47 -7.54
C SER A 176 -3.01 -20.23 -6.86
N PHE A 177 -3.08 -19.63 -5.68
CA PHE A 177 -2.02 -19.77 -4.68
C PHE A 177 -2.57 -20.53 -3.47
N VAL A 178 -1.70 -21.29 -2.82
CA VAL A 178 -2.01 -22.16 -1.70
C VAL A 178 -1.03 -21.84 -0.56
N GLN A 179 -1.54 -21.48 0.61
CA GLN A 179 -0.79 -21.49 1.86
C GLN A 179 -1.12 -22.78 2.61
N VAL A 180 -0.10 -23.55 2.98
CA VAL A 180 -0.26 -24.78 3.76
C VAL A 180 0.68 -24.76 4.95
N GLU A 181 0.17 -25.10 6.12
CA GLU A 181 1.03 -25.41 7.26
C GLU A 181 1.69 -26.78 7.04
N HIS A 182 3.02 -26.81 7.00
CA HIS A 182 3.80 -27.96 6.56
C HIS A 182 4.96 -28.24 7.52
N TYR A 183 4.87 -29.39 8.19
CA TYR A 183 5.92 -29.94 9.05
C TYR A 183 6.84 -30.87 8.23
N MET A 184 8.15 -30.83 8.49
CA MET A 184 9.19 -31.52 7.70
C MET A 184 8.91 -33.01 7.47
N GLY A 185 8.97 -33.47 6.21
CA GLY A 185 8.96 -34.89 5.83
C GLY A 185 7.77 -35.38 5.01
N ASN A 186 6.83 -34.50 4.63
CA ASN A 186 5.59 -34.90 3.96
C ASN A 186 5.73 -34.89 2.43
N LYS A 187 5.01 -35.79 1.76
CA LYS A 187 4.90 -35.91 0.28
C LYS A 187 4.14 -34.74 -0.37
N LEU A 188 3.94 -33.64 0.34
CA LEU A 188 3.07 -32.52 -0.05
C LEU A 188 3.69 -31.71 -1.17
N ASP A 189 4.98 -31.35 -1.06
CA ASP A 189 5.71 -30.65 -2.11
C ASP A 189 5.66 -31.44 -3.43
N ASP A 190 5.82 -32.76 -3.37
CA ASP A 190 5.75 -33.65 -4.54
C ASP A 190 4.34 -33.69 -5.14
N ALA A 191 3.30 -33.86 -4.30
CA ALA A 191 1.91 -33.90 -4.75
C ALA A 191 1.49 -32.57 -5.44
N LEU A 192 1.87 -31.44 -4.87
CA LEU A 192 1.62 -30.12 -5.46
C LEU A 192 2.45 -29.91 -6.74
N ALA A 193 3.70 -30.37 -6.78
CA ALA A 193 4.54 -30.30 -7.97
C ALA A 193 3.99 -31.12 -9.14
N GLU A 194 3.44 -32.31 -8.88
CA GLU A 194 2.75 -33.13 -9.89
C GLU A 194 1.51 -32.43 -10.48
N LEU A 195 0.86 -31.55 -9.70
CA LEU A 195 -0.25 -30.70 -10.12
C LEU A 195 0.21 -29.40 -10.81
N GLY A 196 1.53 -29.20 -10.98
CA GLY A 196 2.12 -28.03 -11.64
C GLY A 196 2.35 -26.82 -10.74
N TYR A 197 2.30 -27.00 -9.42
CA TYR A 197 2.58 -25.93 -8.45
C TYR A 197 4.07 -25.89 -8.13
N PHE A 198 4.59 -24.68 -7.89
CA PHE A 198 5.93 -24.48 -7.34
C PHE A 198 5.85 -23.66 -6.06
N ARG A 199 6.76 -23.94 -5.14
CA ARG A 199 6.89 -23.16 -3.91
C ARG A 199 7.61 -21.85 -4.22
N PHE A 200 6.99 -20.72 -3.88
CA PHE A 200 7.55 -19.39 -4.14
C PHE A 200 7.92 -18.62 -2.87
N PHE A 201 7.38 -19.03 -1.72
CA PHE A 201 7.64 -18.37 -0.43
C PHE A 201 7.46 -19.35 0.74
N ALA A 202 8.08 -19.06 1.88
CA ALA A 202 7.88 -19.78 3.13
C ALA A 202 8.21 -18.87 4.33
N VAL A 203 7.48 -19.02 5.43
CA VAL A 203 7.77 -18.37 6.71
C VAL A 203 7.36 -19.31 7.85
N GLY A 204 8.32 -19.65 8.71
CA GLY A 204 8.08 -20.65 9.76
C GLY A 204 7.71 -22.00 9.16
N TYR A 205 6.57 -22.54 9.60
CA TYR A 205 5.98 -23.78 9.07
C TYR A 205 4.95 -23.51 7.95
N ASP A 206 4.70 -22.26 7.57
CA ASP A 206 3.80 -21.93 6.46
C ASP A 206 4.57 -21.90 5.14
N HIS A 207 4.14 -22.75 4.21
CA HIS A 207 4.69 -22.84 2.87
C HIS A 207 3.67 -22.34 1.83
N TYR A 208 4.14 -21.57 0.86
CA TYR A 208 3.30 -20.94 -0.15
C TYR A 208 3.63 -21.47 -1.55
N PHE A 209 2.62 -22.03 -2.20
CA PHE A 209 2.69 -22.65 -3.52
C PHE A 209 1.78 -21.94 -4.51
N THR A 210 2.11 -22.01 -5.79
CA THR A 210 1.23 -21.47 -6.84
C THR A 210 1.55 -22.10 -8.19
N ASN A 211 0.57 -22.11 -9.09
CA ASN A 211 0.75 -22.39 -10.52
C ASN A 211 0.73 -21.10 -11.37
N ILE A 212 0.65 -19.92 -10.73
CA ILE A 212 0.64 -18.60 -11.37
C ILE A 212 2.08 -18.15 -11.65
N ARG A 213 2.42 -18.01 -12.93
CA ARG A 213 3.82 -17.78 -13.37
C ARG A 213 4.46 -16.50 -12.83
N ASN A 214 3.69 -15.45 -12.54
CA ASN A 214 4.23 -14.18 -12.04
C ASN A 214 5.00 -14.35 -10.72
N PHE A 215 4.60 -15.29 -9.87
CA PHE A 215 5.27 -15.57 -8.60
C PHE A 215 6.61 -16.29 -8.75
N ALA A 216 7.00 -16.72 -9.96
CA ALA A 216 8.36 -17.18 -10.22
C ALA A 216 9.37 -16.02 -10.25
N ASN A 217 8.92 -14.77 -10.38
CA ASN A 217 9.76 -13.58 -10.33
C ASN A 217 9.95 -13.11 -8.88
N SER A 218 11.20 -13.11 -8.40
CA SER A 218 11.53 -12.69 -7.03
C SER A 218 11.16 -11.25 -6.70
N ASP A 219 11.21 -10.33 -7.67
CA ASP A 219 10.82 -8.93 -7.45
C ASP A 219 9.30 -8.81 -7.30
N PHE A 220 8.54 -9.62 -8.02
CA PHE A 220 7.08 -9.70 -7.84
C PHE A 220 6.72 -10.19 -6.43
N VAL A 221 7.36 -11.28 -5.98
CA VAL A 221 7.18 -11.82 -4.63
C VAL A 221 7.61 -10.81 -3.57
N LYS A 222 8.73 -10.10 -3.78
CA LYS A 222 9.21 -9.05 -2.87
C LYS A 222 8.17 -7.93 -2.70
N ARG A 223 7.59 -7.42 -3.79
CA ARG A 223 6.54 -6.38 -3.72
C ARG A 223 5.31 -6.85 -2.97
N ALA A 224 4.90 -8.10 -3.17
CA ALA A 224 3.80 -8.69 -2.43
C ALA A 224 4.13 -8.81 -0.93
N ALA A 225 5.34 -9.21 -0.56
CA ALA A 225 5.77 -9.23 0.84
C ALA A 225 5.86 -7.82 1.46
N GLU A 226 6.36 -6.82 0.73
CA GLU A 226 6.40 -5.42 1.18
C GLU A 226 4.99 -4.85 1.42
N HIS A 227 4.02 -5.20 0.56
CA HIS A 227 2.62 -4.86 0.77
C HIS A 227 2.04 -5.50 2.04
N ALA A 228 2.38 -6.77 2.33
CA ALA A 228 2.00 -7.41 3.60
C ALA A 228 2.60 -6.71 4.82
N MET A 229 3.85 -6.25 4.74
CA MET A 229 4.49 -5.52 5.85
C MET A 229 3.83 -4.18 6.10
N THR A 230 3.33 -3.51 5.05
CA THR A 230 2.55 -2.28 5.19
C THR A 230 1.30 -2.54 6.04
N TRP A 231 0.54 -3.60 5.73
CA TRP A 231 -0.61 -3.99 6.54
C TRP A 231 -0.26 -4.29 8.00
N LEU A 232 0.85 -5.00 8.23
CA LEU A 232 1.32 -5.28 9.58
C LEU A 232 1.61 -3.99 10.34
N VAL A 233 2.40 -3.07 9.77
CA VAL A 233 2.80 -1.81 10.42
C VAL A 233 1.59 -0.91 10.71
N GLU A 234 0.70 -0.75 9.73
CA GLU A 234 -0.51 0.08 9.89
C GLU A 234 -1.44 -0.51 10.95
N SER A 235 -1.60 -1.84 10.97
CA SER A 235 -2.45 -2.53 11.95
C SER A 235 -1.96 -2.40 13.40
N GLN A 236 -0.63 -2.31 13.59
CA GLN A 236 0.00 -2.13 14.91
C GLN A 236 0.04 -0.67 15.35
N SER A 237 -0.15 0.25 14.41
CA SER A 237 -0.17 1.69 14.66
C SER A 237 -1.57 2.27 14.83
N ASP A 238 -2.61 1.42 14.82
CA ASP A 238 -4.04 1.80 14.78
C ASP A 238 -4.38 2.77 13.62
N ARG A 239 -3.64 2.68 12.51
CA ARG A 239 -3.78 3.52 11.31
C ARG A 239 -4.37 2.71 10.16
N TRP A 240 -5.52 2.10 10.41
CA TRP A 240 -6.20 1.33 9.38
C TRP A 240 -6.69 2.23 8.25
N PRO A 241 -6.61 1.80 6.99
CA PRO A 241 -7.26 2.49 5.90
C PRO A 241 -8.79 2.57 6.14
N HIS A 242 -9.42 3.69 5.77
CA HIS A 242 -10.80 4.01 6.15
C HIS A 242 -11.75 3.13 5.32
N GLY A 243 -12.81 2.62 5.94
CA GLY A 243 -13.75 1.71 5.26
C GLY A 243 -13.26 0.27 5.12
N TYR A 244 -12.07 -0.07 5.63
CA TYR A 244 -11.57 -1.44 5.74
C TYR A 244 -11.89 -2.04 7.12
N GLY A 245 -12.81 -2.99 7.13
CA GLY A 245 -13.31 -3.65 8.34
C GLY A 245 -14.26 -2.78 9.18
N ILE A 246 -15.03 -3.44 10.03
CA ILE A 246 -16.13 -2.80 10.78
C ILE A 246 -15.63 -1.79 11.83
N ASN A 247 -14.43 -1.92 12.40
CA ASN A 247 -13.97 -0.95 13.41
C ASN A 247 -13.66 0.43 12.82
N ASN A 248 -13.51 0.53 11.50
CA ASN A 248 -13.31 1.78 10.77
C ASN A 248 -14.55 2.20 9.97
N SER A 249 -15.73 1.70 10.37
CA SER A 249 -17.01 1.96 9.71
C SER A 249 -17.72 3.24 10.17
N LEU A 250 -17.14 3.96 11.14
CA LEU A 250 -17.75 5.13 11.76
C LEU A 250 -16.89 6.37 11.58
N THR A 251 -17.51 7.49 11.20
CA THR A 251 -16.88 8.81 11.20
C THR A 251 -17.63 9.73 12.14
N ALA A 252 -16.96 10.20 13.21
CA ALA A 252 -17.54 11.20 14.11
C ALA A 252 -17.19 12.62 13.67
N VAL A 253 -18.18 13.49 13.64
CA VAL A 253 -18.04 14.92 13.37
C VAL A 253 -18.57 15.67 14.58
N ALA A 254 -17.87 16.72 15.00
CA ALA A 254 -18.39 17.62 16.03
C ALA A 254 -18.00 19.07 15.77
N LYS A 255 -18.91 19.98 16.11
CA LYS A 255 -18.79 21.44 15.95
C LYS A 255 -19.20 22.13 17.23
N VAL A 256 -18.69 23.34 17.44
CA VAL A 256 -19.05 24.17 18.59
C VAL A 256 -19.74 25.43 18.10
N ASN A 257 -21.01 25.61 18.48
CA ASN A 257 -21.84 26.76 18.14
C ASN A 257 -22.41 27.34 19.43
N ASP A 258 -22.20 28.64 19.68
CA ASP A 258 -22.80 29.38 20.81
C ASP A 258 -22.68 28.68 22.19
N GLY A 259 -21.54 28.04 22.47
CA GLY A 259 -21.31 27.33 23.73
C GLY A 259 -21.99 25.97 23.85
N VAL A 260 -22.46 25.41 22.74
CA VAL A 260 -22.99 24.05 22.62
C VAL A 260 -22.09 23.25 21.68
N ILE A 261 -21.79 22.01 22.08
CA ILE A 261 -21.10 21.02 21.26
C ILE A 261 -22.19 20.21 20.53
N GLU A 262 -22.22 20.30 19.22
CA GLU A 262 -23.04 19.47 18.34
C GLU A 262 -22.18 18.31 17.84
N ALA A 263 -22.62 17.08 18.04
CA ALA A 263 -21.91 15.88 17.59
C ALA A 263 -22.82 15.01 16.74
N GLU A 264 -22.25 14.45 15.68
CA GLU A 264 -22.91 13.54 14.74
C GLU A 264 -21.98 12.37 14.43
N VAL A 265 -22.55 11.20 14.16
CA VAL A 265 -21.80 10.04 13.67
C VAL A 265 -22.37 9.54 12.35
N LEU A 266 -21.50 9.44 11.36
CA LEU A 266 -21.78 8.86 10.05
C LEU A 266 -21.41 7.39 10.07
N VAL A 267 -22.30 6.54 9.54
CA VAL A 267 -22.18 5.08 9.58
C VAL A 267 -22.07 4.52 8.16
N GLU A 268 -21.06 3.70 7.91
CA GLU A 268 -20.94 2.89 6.70
C GLU A 268 -21.99 1.78 6.69
N LYS A 269 -23.06 1.98 5.91
CA LYS A 269 -24.23 1.08 5.87
C LYS A 269 -23.88 -0.36 5.51
N LYS A 270 -22.79 -0.61 4.78
CA LYS A 270 -22.38 -1.98 4.39
C LYS A 270 -22.11 -2.90 5.59
N PHE A 271 -21.80 -2.34 6.76
CA PHE A 271 -21.48 -3.12 7.96
C PHE A 271 -22.65 -3.27 8.94
N PHE A 272 -23.69 -2.43 8.86
CA PHE A 272 -24.79 -2.42 9.82
C PHE A 272 -26.14 -2.58 9.11
N ALA A 273 -27.05 -3.37 9.70
CA ALA A 273 -28.42 -3.47 9.21
C ALA A 273 -29.25 -2.23 9.61
N GLU A 274 -30.46 -2.09 9.07
CA GLU A 274 -31.30 -0.87 9.17
C GLU A 274 -31.74 -0.47 10.59
N GLU A 275 -31.47 -1.28 11.62
CA GLU A 275 -31.86 -1.03 13.03
C GLU A 275 -30.66 -0.82 13.96
N VAL A 276 -30.00 0.35 13.85
CA VAL A 276 -28.92 0.77 14.75
C VAL A 276 -29.38 1.77 15.80
N GLU A 277 -28.63 1.88 16.89
CA GLU A 277 -28.82 2.90 17.92
C GLU A 277 -27.48 3.50 18.36
N TYR A 278 -27.54 4.74 18.83
CA TYR A 278 -26.40 5.63 19.01
C TYR A 278 -26.27 6.08 20.46
N ALA A 279 -25.07 6.04 21.01
CA ALA A 279 -24.77 6.65 22.31
C ALA A 279 -23.58 7.60 22.21
N PHE A 280 -23.57 8.63 23.04
CA PHE A 280 -22.54 9.67 23.00
C PHE A 280 -22.05 10.01 24.39
N TYR A 281 -20.74 10.01 24.58
CA TYR A 281 -20.10 10.37 25.85
C TYR A 281 -19.24 11.62 25.65
N LEU A 282 -19.49 12.65 26.45
CA LEU A 282 -18.58 13.79 26.55
C LEU A 282 -17.45 13.46 27.51
N MET A 283 -16.22 13.61 27.04
CA MET A 283 -15.01 13.34 27.78
C MET A 283 -14.26 14.66 28.06
N LYS A 284 -13.94 14.93 29.32
CA LYS A 284 -13.08 16.02 29.78
C LYS A 284 -11.80 15.43 30.37
N ASN A 285 -10.64 15.78 29.82
CA ASN A 285 -9.33 15.27 30.28
C ASN A 285 -9.31 13.72 30.39
N GLY A 286 -9.89 13.05 29.39
CA GLY A 286 -10.03 11.58 29.34
C GLY A 286 -11.07 10.98 30.29
N LYS A 287 -11.79 11.78 31.09
CA LYS A 287 -12.86 11.32 31.99
C LYS A 287 -14.24 11.65 31.45
N ARG A 288 -15.16 10.69 31.52
CA ARG A 288 -16.56 10.89 31.13
C ARG A 288 -17.23 11.87 32.09
N VAL A 289 -17.76 12.97 31.55
CA VAL A 289 -18.46 14.01 32.31
C VAL A 289 -19.96 14.05 32.01
N GLU A 290 -20.36 13.67 30.80
CA GLU A 290 -21.77 13.61 30.42
C GLU A 290 -22.05 12.43 29.47
N THR A 291 -23.31 12.02 29.37
CA THR A 291 -23.73 10.85 28.59
C THR A 291 -25.10 11.05 27.97
N ARG A 292 -25.25 10.54 26.75
CA ARG A 292 -26.51 10.24 26.09
C ARG A 292 -26.50 8.75 25.83
N TRP A 293 -27.40 8.03 26.51
CA TRP A 293 -27.57 6.60 26.30
C TRP A 293 -28.37 6.34 25.03
N TYR A 294 -28.30 5.10 24.54
CA TYR A 294 -28.74 4.71 23.22
C TYR A 294 -30.07 5.35 22.78
N GLN A 295 -30.03 5.98 21.61
CA GLN A 295 -31.11 6.71 20.95
C GLN A 295 -31.11 6.40 19.45
N ASP A 296 -32.21 6.70 18.77
CA ASP A 296 -32.35 6.45 17.33
C ASP A 296 -31.65 7.51 16.47
N GLU A 297 -31.47 8.71 17.02
CA GLU A 297 -30.87 9.83 16.29
C GLU A 297 -29.34 9.71 16.23
N PRO A 298 -28.71 9.87 15.05
CA PRO A 298 -27.26 9.80 14.86
C PRO A 298 -26.51 11.04 15.34
N SER A 299 -27.20 11.96 16.03
CA SER A 299 -26.63 13.22 16.51
C SER A 299 -27.13 13.57 17.91
N THR A 300 -26.35 14.41 18.59
CA THR A 300 -26.71 14.92 19.91
C THR A 300 -26.03 16.26 20.21
N THR A 301 -26.41 16.85 21.34
CA THR A 301 -25.80 18.07 21.87
C THR A 301 -25.35 17.94 23.32
N PHE A 302 -24.23 18.60 23.62
CA PHE A 302 -23.69 18.77 24.96
C PHE A 302 -23.41 20.24 25.26
N PRO A 303 -23.54 20.69 26.53
CA PRO A 303 -23.02 21.98 26.93
C PRO A 303 -21.49 22.03 26.77
N MET A 304 -20.94 23.16 26.33
CA MET A 304 -19.50 23.36 26.27
C MET A 304 -18.88 23.30 27.68
N VAL A 305 -17.74 22.63 27.79
CA VAL A 305 -17.01 22.47 29.04
C VAL A 305 -15.74 23.30 29.00
N ASN A 306 -15.65 24.29 29.89
CA ASN A 306 -14.48 25.15 30.02
C ASN A 306 -13.39 24.48 30.89
N ASP A 307 -12.18 25.07 30.85
CA ASP A 307 -11.04 24.67 31.68
C ASP A 307 -10.69 23.17 31.57
N ALA A 308 -10.44 22.74 30.34
CA ALA A 308 -10.05 21.37 30.00
C ALA A 308 -8.73 21.37 29.20
N GLU A 309 -7.84 20.44 29.49
CA GLU A 309 -6.66 20.14 28.66
C GLU A 309 -7.08 19.39 27.39
N SER A 310 -8.09 18.52 27.49
CA SER A 310 -8.72 17.87 26.34
C SER A 310 -10.24 17.76 26.47
N ILE A 311 -10.91 17.86 25.32
CA ILE A 311 -12.34 17.68 25.16
C ILE A 311 -12.55 16.76 23.95
N GLU A 312 -13.20 15.62 24.17
CA GLU A 312 -13.48 14.61 23.16
C GLU A 312 -14.94 14.18 23.29
N VAL A 313 -15.62 13.96 22.17
CA VAL A 313 -16.90 13.27 22.14
C VAL A 313 -16.65 11.86 21.61
N LYS A 314 -16.99 10.84 22.41
CA LYS A 314 -16.99 9.45 21.98
C LYS A 314 -18.37 9.06 21.49
N CYS A 315 -18.43 8.53 20.28
CA CYS A 315 -19.66 8.10 19.62
C CYS A 315 -19.66 6.58 19.55
N PHE A 316 -20.75 5.96 19.97
CA PHE A 316 -20.96 4.52 19.96
C PHE A 316 -22.13 4.23 19.04
N VAL A 317 -21.95 3.23 18.17
CA VAL A 317 -23.01 2.69 17.32
C VAL A 317 -23.11 1.21 17.59
N ARG A 318 -24.32 0.70 17.81
CA ARG A 318 -24.55 -0.74 17.90
C ARG A 318 -25.82 -1.17 17.16
N GLN A 319 -25.85 -2.44 16.77
CA GLN A 319 -27.06 -3.07 16.23
C GLN A 319 -28.05 -3.37 17.37
N LYS A 320 -29.31 -2.98 17.24
CA LYS A 320 -30.34 -3.20 18.29
C LYS A 320 -30.53 -4.69 18.60
N ASN A 321 -30.61 -5.52 17.56
CA ASN A 321 -30.85 -6.96 17.68
C ASN A 321 -29.56 -7.78 17.92
N LEU A 322 -28.39 -7.15 17.91
CA LEU A 322 -27.10 -7.78 18.20
C LEU A 322 -26.19 -6.78 18.94
N PRO A 323 -26.43 -6.51 20.23
CA PRO A 323 -25.73 -5.46 20.98
C PRO A 323 -24.21 -5.64 21.09
N GLU A 324 -23.71 -6.86 20.85
CA GLU A 324 -22.28 -7.18 20.75
C GLU A 324 -21.63 -6.56 19.50
N LYS A 325 -22.41 -6.34 18.44
CA LYS A 325 -22.00 -5.61 17.24
C LYS A 325 -22.00 -4.11 17.52
N LYS A 326 -20.98 -3.67 18.25
CA LYS A 326 -20.81 -2.31 18.73
C LYS A 326 -19.44 -1.77 18.36
N VAL A 327 -19.44 -0.64 17.68
CA VAL A 327 -18.22 0.09 17.30
C VAL A 327 -18.21 1.43 18.04
N VAL A 328 -17.01 1.89 18.38
CA VAL A 328 -16.78 3.19 19.00
C VAL A 328 -15.80 3.99 18.16
N THR A 329 -16.09 5.27 17.98
CA THR A 329 -15.19 6.26 17.39
C THR A 329 -15.20 7.52 18.26
N GLY A 330 -14.29 8.45 18.00
CA GLY A 330 -14.16 9.67 18.80
C GLY A 330 -13.72 10.86 17.97
N VAL A 331 -14.16 12.05 18.37
CA VAL A 331 -13.76 13.32 17.76
C VAL A 331 -13.34 14.30 18.85
N PHE A 332 -12.15 14.89 18.69
CA PHE A 332 -11.64 15.88 19.61
C PHE A 332 -12.13 17.27 19.24
N ILE A 333 -12.78 17.95 20.18
CA ILE A 333 -13.02 19.40 20.13
C ILE A 333 -11.76 20.15 20.55
N LYS A 334 -11.06 19.63 21.56
CA LYS A 334 -9.77 20.11 22.02
C LYS A 334 -8.85 18.93 22.26
N ARG A 335 -7.81 18.78 21.45
CA ARG A 335 -6.81 17.71 21.63
C ARG A 335 -5.93 18.01 22.85
N PRO A 336 -5.54 17.00 23.64
CA PRO A 336 -4.52 17.19 24.66
C PRO A 336 -3.21 17.64 24.00
N SER A 337 -2.44 18.45 24.71
CA SER A 337 -1.06 18.78 24.33
C SER A 337 -0.18 17.53 24.50
N ILE A 338 -0.19 16.64 23.51
CA ILE A 338 0.74 15.53 23.44
C ILE A 338 2.06 16.12 22.93
N GLY A 339 3.19 15.86 23.58
CA GLY A 339 4.50 16.24 23.03
C GLY A 339 4.59 15.76 21.58
N PHE A 340 5.15 16.58 20.68
CA PHE A 340 5.21 16.36 19.23
C PHE A 340 5.60 14.91 18.92
N ARG A 341 4.61 14.06 18.63
CA ARG A 341 4.80 12.89 17.79
C ARG A 341 4.67 13.44 16.39
N ALA A 342 5.68 13.21 15.54
CA ALA A 342 5.52 13.43 14.12
C ALA A 342 4.22 12.72 13.71
N GLU A 343 3.26 13.48 13.19
CA GLU A 343 2.28 12.86 12.31
C GLU A 343 3.10 12.09 11.26
N SER A 344 2.68 10.86 10.96
CA SER A 344 3.23 10.14 9.81
C SER A 344 3.40 11.15 8.68
N ALA A 345 4.59 11.21 8.07
CA ALA A 345 5.05 12.26 7.14
C ALA A 345 4.26 12.31 5.81
N VAL A 346 3.00 11.90 5.85
CA VAL A 346 2.03 11.73 4.80
C VAL A 346 0.66 12.11 5.38
N GLU A 347 0.28 13.38 5.31
CA GLU A 347 -1.13 13.78 5.38
C GLU A 347 -1.87 13.03 4.25
N ASN A 348 -2.97 12.33 4.58
CA ASN A 348 -3.74 11.43 3.71
C ASN A 348 -3.11 10.05 3.40
N SER A 349 -2.54 9.37 4.39
CA SER A 349 -2.11 7.96 4.26
C SER A 349 -3.24 6.93 4.41
N TYR A 350 -4.51 7.34 4.35
CA TYR A 350 -5.60 6.39 4.19
C TYR A 350 -5.52 5.82 2.76
N ASP A 351 -5.21 4.53 2.65
CA ASP A 351 -5.22 3.66 1.45
C ASP A 351 -3.98 3.43 0.58
N PHE A 352 -2.78 3.97 0.85
CA PHE A 352 -1.66 3.76 -0.09
C PHE A 352 -0.29 3.48 0.52
N SER A 353 0.35 2.40 0.03
CA SER A 353 1.81 2.37 -0.13
C SER A 353 2.22 3.70 -0.75
N SER A 354 3.16 4.44 -0.15
CA SER A 354 3.48 5.83 -0.51
C SER A 354 3.25 6.13 -2.00
N LYS A 355 2.59 7.24 -2.36
CA LYS A 355 2.31 7.61 -3.77
C LYS A 355 3.53 7.47 -4.70
N TYR A 356 4.73 7.58 -4.13
CA TYR A 356 6.03 7.30 -4.76
C TYR A 356 6.23 5.84 -5.24
N VAL A 357 5.80 4.84 -4.46
CA VAL A 357 5.81 3.41 -4.83
C VAL A 357 4.81 3.12 -5.95
N ARG A 358 3.69 3.85 -5.98
CA ARG A 358 2.66 3.72 -7.02
C ARG A 358 3.18 4.11 -8.41
N PHE A 359 3.89 5.24 -8.50
CA PHE A 359 4.48 5.70 -9.75
C PHE A 359 5.60 4.77 -10.24
N GLN A 360 6.38 4.19 -9.33
CA GLN A 360 7.38 3.19 -9.69
C GLN A 360 6.76 1.85 -10.10
N GLY A 361 5.63 1.46 -9.53
CA GLY A 361 4.97 0.18 -9.84
C GLY A 361 4.35 0.13 -11.24
N GLU A 362 3.83 1.25 -11.74
CA GLU A 362 3.16 1.32 -13.04
C GLU A 362 4.15 1.49 -14.21
N GLU A 363 5.27 2.20 -14.04
CA GLU A 363 6.32 2.30 -15.08
C GLU A 363 7.37 1.16 -15.03
N ALA A 364 7.58 0.48 -13.90
CA ALA A 364 8.57 -0.61 -13.78
C ALA A 364 8.13 -1.95 -14.41
N VAL A 365 7.00 -1.97 -15.12
CA VAL A 365 6.52 -3.18 -15.82
C VAL A 365 7.43 -3.55 -16.99
N ASN A 366 8.25 -2.62 -17.49
CA ASN A 366 9.26 -2.89 -18.51
C ASN A 366 10.66 -2.79 -17.90
N TRP A 367 11.39 -3.90 -17.90
CA TRP A 367 12.78 -3.97 -17.44
C TRP A 367 13.63 -2.85 -18.07
N LEU A 368 14.49 -2.20 -17.26
CA LEU A 368 15.59 -1.27 -17.60
C LEU A 368 15.42 0.26 -17.48
N THR A 369 14.30 0.81 -17.01
CA THR A 369 14.24 2.27 -16.79
C THR A 369 13.79 2.59 -15.37
N TYR A 370 14.75 2.67 -14.45
CA TYR A 370 14.60 3.58 -13.30
C TYR A 370 14.28 4.97 -13.87
N PRO A 371 13.41 5.78 -13.24
CA PRO A 371 13.14 7.12 -13.75
C PRO A 371 14.48 7.87 -13.82
N GLU A 372 14.99 8.03 -15.04
CA GLU A 372 16.21 8.77 -15.29
C GLU A 372 15.93 10.18 -14.78
N VAL A 373 16.55 10.58 -13.67
CA VAL A 373 16.53 11.98 -13.27
C VAL A 373 17.44 12.71 -14.24
N ASP A 374 16.96 13.81 -14.83
CA ASP A 374 17.78 14.52 -15.78
C ASP A 374 18.91 15.29 -15.08
N LEU A 375 20.07 14.66 -14.97
CA LEU A 375 21.28 15.29 -14.44
C LEU A 375 22.05 16.06 -15.53
N ALA A 376 21.55 16.13 -16.77
CA ALA A 376 22.24 16.81 -17.86
C ALA A 376 22.49 18.29 -17.54
N HIS A 377 21.52 18.96 -16.90
CA HIS A 377 21.67 20.35 -16.48
C HIS A 377 22.77 20.52 -15.41
N ILE A 378 22.79 19.67 -14.37
CA ILE A 378 23.86 19.64 -13.35
C ILE A 378 25.23 19.39 -13.99
N TYR A 379 25.27 18.48 -14.96
CA TYR A 379 26.49 18.15 -15.67
C TYR A 379 27.01 19.35 -16.46
N GLN A 380 26.13 20.07 -17.16
CA GLN A 380 26.48 21.21 -18.00
C GLN A 380 26.82 22.48 -17.20
N SER A 381 26.13 22.75 -16.08
CA SER A 381 26.30 23.97 -15.28
C SER A 381 27.41 23.87 -14.24
N GLU A 382 27.46 22.78 -13.47
CA GLU A 382 28.30 22.69 -12.27
C GLU A 382 29.48 21.71 -12.40
N LEU A 383 29.29 20.58 -13.09
CA LEU A 383 30.29 19.49 -13.11
C LEU A 383 31.31 19.60 -14.24
N LYS A 384 30.97 20.25 -15.36
CA LYS A 384 31.85 20.42 -16.51
C LYS A 384 32.99 21.42 -16.27
N TYR A 385 32.75 22.49 -15.48
CA TYR A 385 33.64 23.65 -15.39
C TYR A 385 34.37 23.82 -14.05
N ARG A 386 33.94 23.15 -12.97
CA ARG A 386 34.58 23.25 -11.65
C ARG A 386 35.19 21.92 -11.21
N ARG A 387 36.39 21.95 -10.62
CA ARG A 387 36.99 20.82 -9.87
C ARG A 387 36.27 20.64 -8.52
N SER A 388 34.94 20.54 -8.52
CA SER A 388 34.14 20.50 -7.31
C SER A 388 34.19 19.11 -6.69
N GLU A 389 34.52 19.02 -5.39
CA GLU A 389 34.23 17.83 -4.60
C GLU A 389 32.69 17.75 -4.49
N VAL A 390 32.09 16.83 -5.23
CA VAL A 390 30.65 16.52 -5.13
C VAL A 390 30.48 15.54 -3.99
N LEU A 391 29.48 15.76 -3.15
CA LEU A 391 29.07 14.80 -2.13
C LEU A 391 27.71 14.21 -2.49
N TYR A 392 27.68 12.90 -2.72
CA TYR A 392 26.46 12.20 -3.07
C TYR A 392 25.97 11.34 -1.91
N PHE A 393 24.67 11.43 -1.60
CA PHE A 393 23.97 10.58 -0.66
C PHE A 393 22.84 9.80 -1.37
N GLY A 394 22.91 8.47 -1.31
CA GLY A 394 21.90 7.57 -1.87
C GLY A 394 22.39 6.13 -1.98
N GLY A 395 21.50 5.14 -1.90
CA GLY A 395 21.84 3.72 -1.77
C GLY A 395 21.26 2.78 -2.83
N ASP A 396 20.50 3.27 -3.81
CA ASP A 396 19.76 2.43 -4.77
C ASP A 396 20.54 2.16 -6.09
N PRO A 397 20.09 1.22 -6.93
CA PRO A 397 20.70 0.96 -8.25
C PRO A 397 20.78 2.18 -9.18
N GLY A 398 19.87 3.16 -9.07
CA GLY A 398 19.96 4.43 -9.78
C GLY A 398 21.11 5.30 -9.26
N ALA A 399 21.38 5.29 -7.95
CA ALA A 399 22.60 5.90 -7.39
C ALA A 399 23.89 5.25 -7.94
N LEU A 400 23.89 3.93 -8.15
CA LEU A 400 24.98 3.21 -8.78
C LEU A 400 25.22 3.66 -10.24
N GLU A 401 24.16 3.80 -11.03
CA GLU A 401 24.24 4.23 -12.42
C GLU A 401 24.70 5.69 -12.55
N VAL A 402 24.16 6.58 -11.71
CA VAL A 402 24.60 7.98 -11.63
C VAL A 402 26.07 8.06 -11.24
N ALA A 403 26.49 7.32 -10.21
CA ALA A 403 27.90 7.25 -9.82
C ALA A 403 28.77 6.72 -10.96
N ALA A 404 28.36 5.67 -11.67
CA ALA A 404 29.10 5.10 -12.80
C ALA A 404 29.22 6.07 -13.99
N ASN A 405 28.15 6.80 -14.33
CA ASN A 405 28.16 7.81 -15.40
C ASN A 405 29.01 9.03 -15.06
N LEU A 406 29.01 9.45 -13.79
CA LEU A 406 29.86 10.54 -13.31
C LEU A 406 31.34 10.13 -13.26
N VAL A 407 31.62 8.88 -12.89
CA VAL A 407 32.96 8.26 -12.89
C VAL A 407 33.54 8.14 -14.30
N LYS A 408 32.76 7.70 -15.30
CA LYS A 408 33.19 7.57 -16.71
C LYS A 408 33.68 8.89 -17.31
N ASN A 409 33.20 10.01 -16.79
CA ASN A 409 33.57 11.35 -17.24
C ASN A 409 34.68 12.01 -16.39
N GLY A 410 35.32 11.23 -15.52
CA GLY A 410 36.64 11.52 -14.94
C GLY A 410 36.70 12.52 -13.78
N ARG A 411 35.58 12.87 -13.14
CA ARG A 411 35.55 13.90 -12.08
C ARG A 411 34.40 13.68 -11.08
N MET A 412 34.66 13.02 -9.95
CA MET A 412 33.73 13.07 -8.81
C MET A 412 34.40 12.80 -7.46
N GLY A 413 33.91 13.49 -6.42
CA GLY A 413 34.28 13.35 -5.01
C GLY A 413 33.39 12.36 -4.26
N VAL A 414 33.45 12.45 -2.93
CA VAL A 414 32.96 11.51 -1.92
C VAL A 414 31.53 10.99 -2.14
N ILE A 415 31.32 9.68 -1.98
CA ILE A 415 29.99 9.04 -1.93
C ILE A 415 29.75 8.41 -0.55
N CYS A 416 28.57 8.69 0.02
CA CYS A 416 28.09 8.11 1.28
C CYS A 416 26.87 7.22 1.01
N MET A 417 26.95 5.93 1.37
CA MET A 417 25.85 4.98 1.16
C MET A 417 25.83 3.86 2.23
N PRO A 418 24.71 3.13 2.38
CA PRO A 418 24.64 2.03 3.33
C PRO A 418 25.63 0.91 2.98
N ALA A 419 26.24 0.28 3.98
CA ALA A 419 27.38 -0.62 3.81
C ALA A 419 27.10 -1.84 2.91
N GLN A 420 25.84 -2.29 2.87
CA GLN A 420 25.40 -3.40 2.01
C GLN A 420 25.45 -3.10 0.51
N TRP A 421 25.45 -1.82 0.12
CA TRP A 421 25.51 -1.39 -1.28
C TRP A 421 26.94 -1.12 -1.78
N VAL A 422 27.90 -0.98 -0.86
CA VAL A 422 29.31 -0.75 -1.20
C VAL A 422 29.98 -1.97 -1.84
N SER A 423 29.57 -3.20 -1.49
CA SER A 423 30.06 -4.41 -2.15
C SER A 423 29.57 -4.49 -3.60
N LEU A 424 28.31 -4.16 -3.84
CA LEU A 424 27.67 -4.17 -5.17
C LEU A 424 28.29 -3.12 -6.12
N THR A 425 28.64 -1.94 -5.61
CA THR A 425 29.32 -0.89 -6.38
C THR A 425 30.75 -1.27 -6.80
N LYS A 426 31.52 -1.91 -5.91
CA LYS A 426 32.86 -2.41 -6.22
C LYS A 426 32.86 -3.49 -7.30
N SER A 427 31.80 -4.31 -7.37
CA SER A 427 31.64 -5.29 -8.46
C SER A 427 31.18 -4.67 -9.78
N ALA A 428 30.35 -3.62 -9.74
CA ALA A 428 29.81 -2.98 -10.94
C ALA A 428 30.82 -2.05 -11.67
N THR A 429 31.82 -1.55 -10.96
CA THR A 429 32.87 -0.68 -11.51
C THR A 429 34.09 -1.49 -11.93
N HIS A 430 34.03 -2.14 -13.09
CA HIS A 430 35.09 -2.99 -13.66
C HIS A 430 36.38 -2.23 -14.10
N SER A 431 36.69 -1.06 -13.54
CA SER A 431 37.88 -0.28 -13.88
C SER A 431 38.67 0.10 -12.62
N ASP A 432 39.98 -0.08 -12.66
CA ASP A 432 40.95 0.27 -11.62
C ASP A 432 40.60 1.57 -10.87
N SER A 433 40.03 1.41 -9.67
CA SER A 433 39.66 2.51 -8.77
C SER A 433 40.82 3.44 -8.38
N SER A 434 42.07 3.04 -8.66
CA SER A 434 43.28 3.84 -8.44
C SER A 434 43.41 5.04 -9.37
N SER A 435 42.71 5.05 -10.52
CA SER A 435 42.69 6.17 -11.48
C SER A 435 41.57 7.19 -11.24
N LEU A 436 40.66 6.89 -10.31
CA LEU A 436 39.46 7.66 -10.03
C LEU A 436 39.59 8.33 -8.66
N ASN A 437 39.41 9.65 -8.59
CA ASN A 437 39.46 10.42 -7.33
C ASN A 437 38.21 10.21 -6.43
N LEU A 438 37.69 8.99 -6.34
CA LEU A 438 36.46 8.65 -5.65
C LEU A 438 36.73 8.08 -4.24
N ARG A 439 36.04 8.59 -3.22
CA ARG A 439 36.12 8.08 -1.84
C ARG A 439 34.75 7.59 -1.38
N TRP A 440 34.70 6.38 -0.81
CA TRP A 440 33.48 5.77 -0.30
C TRP A 440 33.45 5.82 1.23
N HIS A 441 32.32 6.26 1.79
CA HIS A 441 32.07 6.27 3.23
C HIS A 441 30.84 5.40 3.54
N PRO A 442 31.04 4.10 3.87
CA PRO A 442 29.94 3.22 4.25
C PRO A 442 29.39 3.54 5.65
N PHE A 443 28.10 3.33 5.85
CA PHE A 443 27.46 3.36 7.17
C PHE A 443 26.41 2.25 7.31
N ARG A 444 26.04 1.86 8.54
CA ARG A 444 25.00 0.84 8.84
C ARG A 444 23.89 1.35 9.75
N THR A 445 24.15 2.43 10.49
CA THR A 445 23.31 3.02 11.52
C THR A 445 23.51 4.53 11.55
N THR A 446 22.61 5.27 12.19
CA THR A 446 22.73 6.70 12.49
C THR A 446 24.08 7.07 13.10
N SER A 447 24.53 6.31 14.11
CA SER A 447 25.80 6.56 14.79
C SER A 447 26.98 6.43 13.83
N THR A 448 26.94 5.46 12.92
CA THR A 448 27.96 5.31 11.88
C THR A 448 27.87 6.36 10.76
N LEU A 449 26.69 6.89 10.45
CA LEU A 449 26.55 8.02 9.52
C LEU A 449 27.15 9.30 10.10
N LYS A 450 26.86 9.61 11.36
CA LYS A 450 27.46 10.77 12.05
C LYS A 450 28.98 10.66 12.05
N ASN A 451 29.53 9.47 12.27
CA ASN A 451 30.97 9.22 12.15
C ASN A 451 31.50 9.36 10.72
N ALA A 452 30.74 8.92 9.71
CA ALA A 452 31.09 9.10 8.31
C ALA A 452 31.15 10.59 7.93
N VAL A 453 30.13 11.37 8.31
CA VAL A 453 30.08 12.84 8.12
C VAL A 453 31.20 13.53 8.91
N ALA A 454 31.47 13.09 10.15
CA ALA A 454 32.60 13.58 10.95
C ALA A 454 33.95 13.36 10.26
N CYS A 455 34.14 12.19 9.62
CA CYS A 455 35.35 11.89 8.84
C CYS A 455 35.50 12.80 7.61
N LEU A 456 34.38 13.30 7.08
CA LEU A 456 34.33 14.20 5.93
C LEU A 456 34.49 15.68 6.30
N GLU A 457 34.47 16.04 7.58
CA GLU A 457 34.43 17.42 8.06
C GLU A 457 35.45 18.38 7.42
N ARG A 458 36.68 17.92 7.18
CA ARG A 458 37.73 18.75 6.55
C ARG A 458 37.52 18.94 5.05
N GLN A 459 36.81 18.01 4.41
CA GLN A 459 36.49 18.02 2.97
C GLN A 459 35.21 18.83 2.69
N LEU A 460 34.27 18.88 3.65
CA LEU A 460 33.02 19.65 3.53
C LEU A 460 33.23 21.13 3.19
N LEU A 461 34.34 21.73 3.63
CA LEU A 461 34.70 23.13 3.32
C LEU A 461 34.95 23.37 1.81
N ASN A 462 35.31 22.31 1.08
CA ASN A 462 35.58 22.36 -0.36
C ASN A 462 34.43 21.79 -1.20
N ILE A 463 33.44 21.18 -0.56
CA ILE A 463 32.27 20.62 -1.23
C ILE A 463 31.35 21.77 -1.66
N ARG A 464 31.16 21.89 -2.97
CA ARG A 464 30.33 22.96 -3.58
C ARG A 464 28.99 22.44 -4.08
N CYS A 465 28.82 21.12 -4.12
CA CYS A 465 27.64 20.46 -4.64
C CYS A 465 27.34 19.23 -3.76
N VAL A 466 26.14 19.20 -3.17
CA VAL A 466 25.60 18.01 -2.50
C VAL A 466 24.43 17.51 -3.32
N ILE A 467 24.36 16.20 -3.54
CA ILE A 467 23.23 15.56 -4.18
C ILE A 467 22.60 14.60 -3.17
N LEU A 468 21.35 14.86 -2.80
CA LEU A 468 20.51 14.03 -1.95
C LEU A 468 19.50 13.29 -2.83
N ARG A 469 19.65 11.98 -2.95
CA ARG A 469 18.76 11.14 -3.75
C ARG A 469 17.96 10.19 -2.90
N TYR A 470 16.77 9.88 -3.36
CA TYR A 470 15.80 9.00 -2.74
C TYR A 470 15.30 9.54 -1.39
N GLN A 471 14.46 8.76 -0.70
CA GLN A 471 14.22 8.94 0.72
C GLN A 471 15.47 8.60 1.55
N PHE A 472 16.66 9.11 1.19
CA PHE A 472 17.94 8.85 1.87
C PHE A 472 17.84 8.98 3.39
N LEU A 473 17.06 9.96 3.86
CA LEU A 473 16.81 10.16 5.28
C LEU A 473 15.81 9.17 5.87
N ALA A 474 14.79 8.73 5.12
CA ALA A 474 13.89 7.67 5.57
C ALA A 474 14.57 6.29 5.60
N ASP A 475 15.44 6.00 4.63
CA ASP A 475 16.23 4.75 4.55
C ASP A 475 17.11 4.53 5.79
N ILE A 476 17.45 5.61 6.47
CA ILE A 476 18.26 5.59 7.69
C ILE A 476 17.46 5.97 8.95
N ALA A 477 16.15 6.17 8.81
CA ALA A 477 15.22 6.60 9.85
C ALA A 477 15.67 7.89 10.59
N GLU A 478 16.22 8.86 9.85
CA GLU A 478 16.69 10.15 10.39
C GLU A 478 15.82 11.31 9.93
N ASP A 479 15.83 12.39 10.71
CA ASP A 479 15.26 13.66 10.32
C ASP A 479 16.25 14.49 9.47
N ILE A 480 15.72 15.52 8.81
CA ILE A 480 16.52 16.47 8.04
C ILE A 480 17.53 17.26 8.90
N TYR A 481 17.25 17.41 10.19
CA TYR A 481 18.12 18.11 11.13
C TYR A 481 19.40 17.31 11.44
N SER A 482 19.39 15.99 11.26
CA SER A 482 20.60 15.18 11.32
C SER A 482 21.62 15.53 10.22
N LEU A 483 21.20 16.20 9.14
CA LEU A 483 22.11 16.78 8.13
C LEU A 483 22.56 18.20 8.45
N ARG A 484 22.11 18.82 9.55
CA ARG A 484 22.52 20.19 9.92
C ARG A 484 24.03 20.34 10.03
N ALA A 485 24.71 19.36 10.63
CA ALA A 485 26.17 19.37 10.78
C ALA A 485 26.90 19.37 9.42
N LEU A 486 26.28 18.81 8.38
CA LEU A 486 26.79 18.82 7.01
C LEU A 486 26.71 20.24 6.43
N PHE A 487 25.52 20.84 6.44
CA PHE A 487 25.26 22.12 5.77
C PHE A 487 25.95 23.31 6.44
N VAL A 488 26.06 23.30 7.78
CA VAL A 488 26.80 24.35 8.53
C VAL A 488 28.26 24.45 8.10
N ARG A 489 28.87 23.36 7.63
CA ARG A 489 30.29 23.31 7.24
C ARG A 489 30.52 23.52 5.76
N MET A 490 29.46 23.59 4.97
CA MET A 490 29.57 23.88 3.56
C MET A 490 29.80 25.37 3.34
N PRO A 491 30.57 25.74 2.31
CA PRO A 491 30.81 27.13 2.02
C PRO A 491 29.56 27.78 1.41
N ALA A 492 29.30 29.04 1.76
CA ALA A 492 28.16 29.80 1.25
C ALA A 492 28.09 29.78 -0.30
N GLY A 493 26.88 29.67 -0.83
CA GLY A 493 26.59 29.55 -2.25
C GLY A 493 26.83 28.16 -2.83
N ALA A 494 27.21 27.16 -2.03
CA ALA A 494 27.17 25.76 -2.46
C ALA A 494 25.73 25.32 -2.74
N ILE A 495 25.57 24.41 -3.70
CA ILE A 495 24.26 23.96 -4.19
C ILE A 495 23.94 22.60 -3.59
N VAL A 496 22.72 22.46 -3.08
CA VAL A 496 22.11 21.20 -2.67
C VAL A 496 21.09 20.83 -3.73
N TYR A 497 21.26 19.66 -4.34
CA TYR A 497 20.30 19.04 -5.22
C TYR A 497 19.50 18.01 -4.45
N ALA A 498 18.18 18.08 -4.51
CA ALA A 498 17.30 17.13 -3.84
C ALA A 498 16.14 16.72 -4.75
N ASP A 499 15.62 15.50 -4.61
CA ASP A 499 14.48 15.05 -5.41
C ASP A 499 13.24 15.95 -5.18
N ALA A 500 12.62 16.36 -6.28
CA ALA A 500 11.43 17.20 -6.24
C ALA A 500 10.26 16.44 -5.61
N LEU A 501 10.14 15.13 -5.84
CA LEU A 501 9.01 14.30 -5.37
C LEU A 501 9.15 13.89 -3.89
N VAL A 502 9.26 14.89 -3.01
CA VAL A 502 9.30 14.75 -1.55
C VAL A 502 8.19 15.59 -0.91
N ASN A 503 7.78 15.26 0.32
CA ASN A 503 6.67 15.93 0.99
C ASN A 503 6.96 17.41 1.32
N LEU A 504 5.90 18.19 1.55
CA LEU A 504 5.97 19.64 1.76
C LEU A 504 6.79 20.04 2.99
N GLU A 505 6.66 19.32 4.10
CA GLU A 505 7.38 19.59 5.35
C GLU A 505 8.89 19.38 5.20
N PHE A 506 9.30 18.32 4.50
CA PHE A 506 10.68 18.08 4.13
C PHE A 506 11.20 19.20 3.23
N ARG A 507 10.42 19.63 2.22
CA ARG A 507 10.79 20.75 1.36
C ARG A 507 11.00 22.03 2.17
N GLN A 508 10.08 22.37 3.07
CA GLN A 508 10.16 23.55 3.92
C GLN A 508 11.35 23.48 4.88
N SER A 509 11.60 22.33 5.49
CA SER A 509 12.73 22.14 6.41
C SER A 509 14.06 22.21 5.68
N LEU A 510 14.18 21.62 4.49
CA LEU A 510 15.38 21.70 3.67
C LEU A 510 15.59 23.12 3.12
N LEU A 511 14.52 23.82 2.72
CA LEU A 511 14.56 25.24 2.34
C LEU A 511 15.04 26.12 3.50
N THR A 512 14.51 25.91 4.70
CA THR A 512 14.91 26.63 5.90
C THR A 512 16.39 26.38 6.21
N LEU A 513 16.78 25.10 6.25
CA LEU A 513 18.14 24.71 6.62
C LEU A 513 19.18 25.15 5.58
N THR A 514 18.86 25.11 4.28
CA THR A 514 19.76 25.64 3.24
C THR A 514 19.85 27.16 3.29
N SER A 515 18.73 27.86 3.47
CA SER A 515 18.69 29.33 3.61
C SER A 515 19.49 29.83 4.82
N GLU A 516 19.30 29.22 6.00
CA GLU A 516 20.03 29.55 7.24
C GLU A 516 21.56 29.43 7.07
N ASN A 517 22.01 28.54 6.19
CA ASN A 517 23.43 28.29 5.94
C ASN A 517 23.95 28.94 4.65
N GLY A 518 23.15 29.81 4.01
CA GLY A 518 23.53 30.51 2.79
C GLY A 518 23.77 29.59 1.59
N LEU A 519 23.12 28.41 1.56
CA LEU A 519 23.20 27.43 0.49
C LEU A 519 22.09 27.66 -0.54
N LYS A 520 22.31 27.24 -1.78
CA LYS A 520 21.28 27.19 -2.82
C LYS A 520 20.64 25.81 -2.83
N LEU A 521 19.33 25.73 -3.03
CA LEU A 521 18.60 24.47 -3.18
C LEU A 521 18.00 24.39 -4.58
N GLU A 522 18.26 23.28 -5.29
CA GLU A 522 17.68 22.98 -6.60
C GLU A 522 16.97 21.62 -6.56
N TRP A 523 15.78 21.55 -7.16
CA TRP A 523 14.95 20.36 -7.15
C TRP A 523 15.15 19.52 -8.41
N LEU A 524 15.41 18.23 -8.21
CA LEU A 524 15.62 17.23 -9.27
C LEU A 524 14.30 16.59 -9.68
N ASN A 525 13.93 16.73 -10.95
CA ASN A 525 12.72 16.11 -11.51
C ASN A 525 13.06 14.85 -12.33
N PRO A 526 12.21 13.80 -12.29
CA PRO A 526 12.27 12.68 -13.23
C PRO A 526 12.12 13.13 -14.70
N ARG A 527 12.81 12.46 -15.65
CA ARG A 527 12.67 12.72 -17.10
C ARG A 527 11.25 12.47 -17.62
N SER A 528 10.45 11.60 -16.99
CA SER A 528 9.09 11.26 -17.40
C SER A 528 7.99 12.16 -16.80
N SER A 529 8.32 13.30 -16.19
CA SER A 529 7.32 14.06 -15.41
C SER A 529 6.35 14.88 -16.27
N CYS A 530 5.15 14.34 -16.53
CA CYS A 530 3.94 15.14 -16.38
C CYS A 530 3.76 15.39 -14.86
N VAL A 531 3.84 16.65 -14.42
CA VAL A 531 3.50 17.03 -13.05
C VAL A 531 1.98 17.28 -13.01
N PRO A 532 1.20 16.55 -12.20
CA PRO A 532 -0.23 16.84 -12.07
C PRO A 532 -0.43 18.28 -11.56
N VAL A 533 -1.24 19.08 -12.25
CA VAL A 533 -1.47 20.51 -11.95
C VAL A 533 -2.00 20.72 -10.54
N GLU A 534 -2.75 19.75 -10.02
CA GLU A 534 -3.26 19.70 -8.64
C GLU A 534 -2.18 19.63 -7.54
N TRP A 535 -0.89 19.54 -7.91
CA TRP A 535 0.24 19.45 -6.97
C TRP A 535 1.05 20.76 -6.89
N LEU A 536 0.59 21.81 -7.57
CA LEU A 536 1.17 23.16 -7.49
C LEU A 536 0.26 24.06 -6.67
N THR A 537 0.83 24.75 -5.69
CA THR A 537 0.16 25.92 -5.10
C THR A 537 0.22 27.09 -6.08
N VAL A 538 -0.74 28.03 -6.00
CA VAL A 538 -0.79 29.26 -6.84
C VAL A 538 0.57 29.97 -6.88
N LYS A 539 1.24 30.10 -5.73
CA LYS A 539 2.55 30.74 -5.62
C LYS A 539 3.67 29.98 -6.37
N GLN A 540 3.57 28.65 -6.46
CA GLN A 540 4.50 27.80 -7.21
C GLN A 540 4.20 27.80 -8.71
N ALA A 541 2.93 28.01 -9.10
CA ALA A 541 2.54 28.24 -10.50
C ALA A 541 3.02 29.62 -11.00
N ASP A 542 2.97 30.64 -10.15
CA ASP A 542 3.46 32.00 -10.42
C ASP A 542 4.99 32.07 -10.58
N GLU A 543 5.75 31.37 -9.72
CA GLU A 543 7.21 31.26 -9.85
C GLU A 543 7.64 30.54 -11.16
N LEU A 544 6.72 29.77 -11.76
CA LEU A 544 6.86 29.11 -13.06
C LEU A 544 6.22 29.89 -14.24
N LYS A 545 5.69 31.10 -14.00
CA LYS A 545 5.00 31.99 -14.96
C LYS A 545 3.76 31.39 -15.65
N ILE A 546 2.89 30.72 -14.90
CA ILE A 546 1.61 30.21 -15.40
C ILE A 546 0.49 31.16 -14.92
N ASN A 547 -0.24 31.82 -15.82
CA ASN A 547 -1.25 32.82 -15.44
C ASN A 547 -2.62 32.22 -15.08
N GLU A 548 -3.25 32.75 -14.03
CA GLU A 548 -4.46 32.26 -13.32
C GLU A 548 -5.81 32.31 -14.07
N ALA A 549 -5.91 32.85 -15.29
CA ALA A 549 -7.18 33.43 -15.76
C ALA A 549 -8.19 32.51 -16.49
N ASP A 550 -7.88 31.26 -16.89
CA ASP A 550 -8.81 30.45 -17.71
C ASP A 550 -8.93 28.98 -17.26
N VAL A 551 -9.15 28.72 -15.97
CA VAL A 551 -9.46 27.36 -15.49
C VAL A 551 -10.66 27.36 -14.56
N LEU A 552 -11.85 27.61 -15.10
CA LEU A 552 -13.12 27.45 -14.38
C LEU A 552 -14.25 27.20 -15.38
N ASP A 553 -15.08 26.18 -15.17
CA ASP A 553 -16.42 26.10 -15.76
C ASP A 553 -17.34 27.20 -15.16
N ASP A 554 -18.59 27.29 -15.60
CA ASP A 554 -19.55 28.34 -15.21
C ASP A 554 -19.80 28.46 -13.69
N ARG A 555 -19.19 27.59 -12.86
CA ARG A 555 -19.20 27.62 -11.39
C ARG A 555 -17.83 27.60 -10.73
N GLY A 556 -16.72 27.59 -11.47
CA GLY A 556 -15.40 27.66 -10.83
C GLY A 556 -14.59 26.36 -10.77
N ASN A 557 -14.71 25.39 -11.69
CA ASN A 557 -13.86 24.17 -11.64
C ASN A 557 -13.22 23.76 -13.00
N PRO A 558 -12.05 23.06 -13.02
CA PRO A 558 -11.44 22.55 -14.26
C PRO A 558 -12.26 21.43 -14.92
N TRP A 559 -12.45 21.47 -16.26
CA TRP A 559 -13.22 20.48 -17.05
C TRP A 559 -12.30 19.45 -17.74
N ILE A 560 -12.62 18.15 -17.66
CA ILE A 560 -12.00 17.04 -18.43
C ILE A 560 -13.12 16.11 -18.89
N ASP A 561 -13.18 15.76 -20.18
CA ASP A 561 -14.02 14.66 -20.66
C ASP A 561 -13.31 13.82 -21.74
N GLU A 562 -13.67 12.53 -21.83
CA GLU A 562 -13.02 11.49 -22.63
C GLU A 562 -13.87 11.17 -23.88
N VAL A 563 -13.31 11.19 -25.11
CA VAL A 563 -14.07 10.89 -26.35
C VAL A 563 -13.44 9.72 -27.11
N GLN A 564 -14.23 8.66 -27.35
CA GLN A 564 -13.88 7.53 -28.22
C GLN A 564 -14.21 7.83 -29.69
N VAL A 565 -13.28 7.52 -30.60
CA VAL A 565 -13.51 7.51 -32.06
C VAL A 565 -13.02 6.18 -32.62
N GLY A 566 -13.85 5.47 -33.39
CA GLY A 566 -13.50 4.17 -34.00
C GLY A 566 -13.66 4.18 -35.54
N ASP A 567 -12.89 3.33 -36.22
CA ASP A 567 -13.10 2.95 -37.62
C ASP A 567 -13.09 1.40 -37.76
N GLU A 568 -13.96 0.87 -38.63
CA GLU A 568 -14.44 -0.53 -38.63
C GLU A 568 -13.45 -1.59 -39.16
N ARG A 569 -12.15 -1.29 -39.34
CA ARG A 569 -11.21 -2.26 -39.96
C ARG A 569 -9.80 -2.39 -39.35
N SER A 570 -9.57 -1.94 -38.11
CA SER A 570 -8.35 -2.30 -37.38
C SER A 570 -8.62 -2.50 -35.90
N GLU A 571 -8.00 -3.53 -35.31
CA GLU A 571 -8.02 -3.80 -33.87
C GLU A 571 -7.75 -2.52 -33.07
N ALA A 572 -8.67 -2.23 -32.14
CA ALA A 572 -8.81 -0.94 -31.48
C ALA A 572 -7.59 -0.56 -30.63
N TRP A 573 -7.02 0.61 -30.92
CA TRP A 573 -6.17 1.36 -29.99
C TRP A 573 -6.92 2.63 -29.60
N SER A 574 -7.15 2.86 -28.30
CA SER A 574 -7.68 4.11 -27.79
C SER A 574 -6.67 5.24 -28.02
N HIS A 575 -7.12 6.36 -28.56
CA HIS A 575 -6.31 7.58 -28.70
C HIS A 575 -6.88 8.65 -27.79
N VAL A 576 -6.03 9.30 -26.99
CA VAL A 576 -6.40 10.47 -26.19
C VAL A 576 -6.11 11.71 -27.03
N LEU A 577 -7.13 12.51 -27.30
CA LEU A 577 -7.01 13.78 -28.02
C LEU A 577 -6.86 14.91 -27.01
N ARG A 578 -5.80 15.72 -27.15
CA ARG A 578 -5.65 16.98 -26.40
C ARG A 578 -5.80 18.14 -27.37
N LEU A 579 -6.80 19.00 -27.14
CA LEU A 579 -7.02 20.22 -27.92
C LEU A 579 -6.40 21.39 -27.16
N ILE A 580 -5.48 22.11 -27.79
CA ILE A 580 -4.75 23.24 -27.22
C ILE A 580 -4.99 24.46 -28.13
N PRO A 581 -5.64 25.53 -27.66
CA PRO A 581 -5.71 26.77 -28.43
C PRO A 581 -4.35 27.51 -28.39
N GLN A 582 -3.89 28.04 -29.53
CA GLN A 582 -2.72 28.93 -29.66
C GLN A 582 -3.02 30.01 -30.70
N ASP A 583 -2.75 31.29 -30.42
CA ASP A 583 -2.75 32.41 -31.39
C ASP A 583 -3.92 32.44 -32.42
N GLY A 584 -5.16 32.34 -31.93
CA GLY A 584 -6.36 32.33 -32.78
C GLY A 584 -6.58 31.02 -33.54
N LYS A 585 -5.95 29.93 -33.12
CA LYS A 585 -5.92 28.61 -33.78
C LYS A 585 -6.25 27.52 -32.77
N ILE A 586 -6.85 26.40 -33.20
CA ILE A 586 -6.87 25.17 -32.39
C ILE A 586 -5.76 24.25 -32.87
N VAL A 587 -4.84 23.89 -31.98
CA VAL A 587 -3.78 22.89 -32.19
C VAL A 587 -4.23 21.56 -31.60
N MET A 588 -4.22 20.52 -32.43
CA MET A 588 -4.64 19.17 -32.05
C MET A 588 -3.40 18.31 -31.77
N HIS A 589 -3.24 17.85 -30.53
CA HIS A 589 -2.18 16.91 -30.17
C HIS A 589 -2.69 15.48 -30.22
N LEU A 590 -2.07 14.67 -31.07
CA LEU A 590 -2.25 13.22 -31.15
C LEU A 590 -1.11 12.56 -30.37
N ILE A 591 -1.45 11.86 -29.28
CA ILE A 591 -0.46 11.12 -28.49
C ILE A 591 -0.37 9.71 -29.09
N SER A 592 0.77 9.40 -29.73
CA SER A 592 1.08 8.06 -30.26
C SER A 592 2.28 7.46 -29.50
N PRO A 593 2.39 6.13 -29.32
CA PRO A 593 3.38 5.53 -28.42
C PRO A 593 4.84 5.54 -28.93
N CYS A 594 5.13 6.01 -30.15
CA CYS A 594 6.48 5.87 -30.73
C CYS A 594 6.94 7.11 -31.54
N GLY A 595 7.90 7.87 -31.01
CA GLY A 595 8.73 8.84 -31.75
C GLY A 595 8.20 10.28 -31.88
N PRO A 596 9.05 11.26 -32.26
CA PRO A 596 8.82 12.69 -31.98
C PRO A 596 7.75 13.27 -32.92
N GLY A 597 6.61 13.70 -32.34
CA GLY A 597 5.52 14.36 -33.05
C GLY A 597 5.78 15.85 -33.29
N ARG A 598 5.57 16.30 -34.53
CA ARG A 598 5.67 17.70 -35.00
C ARG A 598 4.39 18.50 -34.69
N GLU A 599 4.52 19.79 -34.39
CA GLU A 599 3.43 20.77 -34.21
C GLU A 599 2.85 21.26 -35.56
N ALA A 600 1.54 21.58 -35.59
CA ALA A 600 0.89 22.28 -36.71
C ALA A 600 -0.13 23.32 -36.20
N LEU A 601 -0.10 24.54 -36.76
CA LEU A 601 -0.89 25.72 -36.36
C LEU A 601 -1.84 26.20 -37.51
N LEU A 602 -3.18 26.22 -37.36
CA LEU A 602 -4.16 26.85 -38.31
C LEU A 602 -5.06 28.01 -37.78
N PRO A 603 -5.19 29.22 -38.41
CA PRO A 603 -5.92 30.37 -37.83
C PRO A 603 -7.41 30.30 -38.09
N LEU A 604 -8.17 30.75 -37.10
CA LEU A 604 -9.58 31.07 -37.17
C LEU A 604 -9.71 32.58 -37.07
N ASP A 605 -10.07 33.19 -38.20
CA ASP A 605 -10.64 34.53 -38.24
C ASP A 605 -12.09 34.49 -37.73
N GLU A 606 -12.54 35.69 -37.34
CA GLU A 606 -13.74 36.05 -36.58
C GLU A 606 -15.09 35.55 -37.13
N GLU A 607 -16.03 35.42 -36.19
CA GLU A 607 -17.50 35.42 -36.36
C GLU A 607 -18.11 34.42 -37.35
N GLU A 608 -18.62 33.29 -36.86
CA GLU A 608 -19.91 32.76 -37.32
C GLU A 608 -20.46 31.69 -36.36
N THR A 609 -21.62 31.97 -35.76
CA THR A 609 -22.44 31.00 -35.02
C THR A 609 -23.02 29.97 -35.98
N VAL A 610 -22.70 28.67 -35.80
CA VAL A 610 -23.35 27.56 -36.52
C VAL A 610 -23.86 26.49 -35.53
N PRO A 611 -25.09 25.96 -35.69
CA PRO A 611 -25.77 25.17 -34.67
C PRO A 611 -25.44 23.68 -34.72
N ARG A 612 -25.61 23.01 -33.57
CA ARG A 612 -25.52 21.55 -33.36
C ARG A 612 -26.24 20.74 -34.44
N ARG A 613 -25.48 20.07 -35.33
CA ARG A 613 -25.64 18.65 -35.75
C ARG A 613 -24.69 18.27 -36.90
N GLU A 614 -24.18 17.04 -36.79
CA GLU A 614 -23.51 16.21 -37.82
C GLU A 614 -22.15 16.68 -38.38
N PHE A 615 -21.11 15.88 -38.17
CA PHE A 615 -19.93 15.88 -39.03
C PHE A 615 -19.55 14.47 -39.46
N SER A 616 -19.54 14.29 -40.78
CA SER A 616 -19.01 13.15 -41.54
C SER A 616 -17.52 13.38 -41.85
N LEU A 617 -16.77 12.28 -42.02
CA LEU A 617 -15.35 12.21 -42.38
C LEU A 617 -14.89 13.20 -43.47
N MET A 618 -13.82 13.96 -43.19
CA MET A 618 -13.02 14.68 -44.18
C MET A 618 -11.58 14.14 -44.23
N ARG A 619 -11.13 13.74 -45.43
CA ARG A 619 -9.74 13.33 -45.75
C ARG A 619 -8.83 14.56 -45.91
N ILE A 620 -7.62 14.52 -45.37
CA ILE A 620 -6.54 15.42 -45.78
C ILE A 620 -5.26 14.61 -46.06
N GLY A 621 -4.66 14.89 -47.22
CA GLY A 621 -3.61 14.12 -47.88
C GLY A 621 -2.17 14.44 -47.47
N SER A 622 -1.31 13.53 -47.92
CA SER A 622 0.16 13.47 -47.81
C SER A 622 0.90 14.78 -48.11
N PHE A 623 1.99 15.10 -47.40
CA PHE A 623 3.16 15.78 -47.99
C PHE A 623 4.48 15.58 -47.22
N SER A 624 5.55 15.88 -47.96
CA SER A 624 6.91 15.33 -48.02
C SER A 624 7.98 15.94 -47.09
N GLU A 625 9.08 15.20 -46.96
CA GLU A 625 10.35 15.49 -46.28
C GLU A 625 11.05 16.79 -46.75
N LYS A 626 11.51 17.57 -45.77
CA LYS A 626 12.92 17.97 -45.59
C LYS A 626 13.17 18.37 -44.14
#